data_AF-I4IS34-F1
#
_entry.id   AF-I4IS34-F1
#
_cell.length_a   1.000
_cell.length_b   1.000
_cell.length_c   1.000
_cell.angle_alpha   90.00
_cell.angle_beta   90.00
_cell.angle_gamma   90.00
#
_symmetry.space_group_name_H-M   'P 1'
#
loop_
_entity.id
_entity.type
_entity.pdbx_description
1 polymer ?
#
loop_
_entity_poly.entity_id
_entity_poly.type
_entity_poly.pdbx_seq_one_letter_code
_entity_poly.pdbx_strand_id
1 'polypeptide(L)'
;MLAEVRAYIAHQLRDTHDREAIANAMIMSEEQRDFLGKCETGRAAIFYTGLQKATFIDVPVYKDPAPPTYEGKSSIENCYRGFDENFSRQQSDEEVRVYMSRFGVVKGKMINCFLCTDPCEYRDDILRLAEESKDEFNEAWKSFKKAKNKTESMKNLARLILKVTNIEEEKSLYMAWCYTQEVAYRCRINALNQSHKNSFIKSFKEVICKE
;
A
#
# COMPACT_ATOMS: atom_id res chain seq x y z
N MET A 1 -18.64 -12.75 11.29
CA MET A 1 -17.50 -13.37 12.00
C MET A 1 -16.25 -12.74 11.43
N LEU A 2 -15.60 -11.83 12.17
CA LEU A 2 -14.27 -11.35 11.78
C LEU A 2 -13.30 -12.48 12.10
N ALA A 3 -12.67 -13.07 11.07
CA ALA A 3 -11.59 -14.00 11.29
C ALA A 3 -10.44 -13.23 11.96
N GLU A 4 -10.01 -13.70 13.12
CA GLU A 4 -8.89 -13.11 13.86
C GLU A 4 -7.62 -13.26 13.00
N VAL A 5 -7.10 -12.15 12.49
CA VAL A 5 -5.85 -12.17 11.70
C VAL A 5 -4.70 -12.35 12.67
N ARG A 6 -4.01 -13.49 12.59
CA ARG A 6 -2.80 -13.76 13.37
C ARG A 6 -1.58 -13.62 12.47
N ALA A 7 -0.63 -12.84 12.94
CA ALA A 7 0.66 -12.64 12.29
C ALA A 7 1.76 -13.19 13.19
N TYR A 8 2.65 -13.98 12.61
CA TYR A 8 3.84 -14.50 13.27
C TYR A 8 5.07 -13.90 12.59
N ILE A 9 6.01 -13.40 13.40
CA ILE A 9 7.26 -12.83 12.94
C ILE A 9 8.39 -13.56 13.65
N ALA A 10 9.31 -14.13 12.89
CA ALA A 10 10.48 -14.82 13.41
C ALA A 10 11.75 -14.21 12.84
N HIS A 11 12.62 -13.73 13.73
CA HIS A 11 13.99 -13.34 13.39
C HIS A 11 14.91 -14.56 13.41
N GLN A 12 16.23 -14.35 13.30
CA GLN A 12 17.20 -15.43 13.30
C GLN A 12 17.05 -16.36 14.52
N LEU A 13 16.87 -17.65 14.26
CA LEU A 13 16.82 -18.70 15.29
C LEU A 13 17.96 -19.69 15.09
N ARG A 14 18.93 -19.69 16.00
CA ARG A 14 20.14 -20.53 15.90
C ARG A 14 19.92 -21.94 16.43
N ASP A 15 19.05 -22.09 17.41
CA ASP A 15 18.72 -23.40 17.97
C ASP A 15 17.84 -24.21 17.00
N THR A 16 18.16 -25.49 16.86
CA THR A 16 17.45 -26.38 15.92
C THR A 16 16.03 -26.68 16.41
N HIS A 17 15.85 -26.86 17.71
CA HIS A 17 14.54 -27.20 18.27
C HIS A 17 13.57 -26.01 18.15
N ASP A 18 14.04 -24.79 18.45
CA ASP A 18 13.23 -23.57 18.28
C ASP A 18 12.86 -23.34 16.81
N ARG A 19 13.81 -23.58 15.89
CA ARG A 19 13.54 -23.49 14.45
C ARG A 19 12.47 -24.46 14.01
N GLU A 20 12.49 -25.70 14.47
CA GLU A 20 11.48 -26.70 14.12
C GLU A 20 10.10 -26.33 14.66
N ALA A 21 10.03 -25.87 15.90
CA ALA A 21 8.77 -25.42 16.51
C ALA A 21 8.15 -24.26 15.71
N ILE A 22 8.96 -23.26 15.35
CA ILE A 22 8.51 -22.08 14.59
C ILE A 22 8.22 -22.42 13.13
N ALA A 23 9.02 -23.28 12.49
CA ALA A 23 8.77 -23.74 11.13
C ALA A 23 7.42 -24.45 11.00
N ASN A 24 7.07 -25.28 12.00
CA ASN A 24 5.78 -25.96 12.08
C ASN A 24 4.63 -24.95 12.28
N ALA A 25 4.80 -23.96 13.16
CA ALA A 25 3.80 -22.95 13.43
C ALA A 25 3.56 -22.00 12.23
N MET A 26 4.60 -21.72 11.43
CA MET A 26 4.57 -20.76 10.32
C MET A 26 4.46 -21.42 8.93
N ILE A 27 4.26 -22.74 8.87
CA ILE A 27 4.15 -23.52 7.63
C ILE A 27 5.35 -23.24 6.70
N MET A 28 6.55 -23.46 7.21
CA MET A 28 7.80 -23.28 6.47
C MET A 28 8.24 -24.58 5.79
N SER A 29 8.91 -24.47 4.63
CA SER A 29 9.68 -25.60 4.10
C SER A 29 10.97 -25.83 4.90
N GLU A 30 11.60 -27.00 4.73
CA GLU A 30 12.90 -27.29 5.34
C GLU A 30 13.97 -26.27 4.94
N GLU A 31 13.97 -25.84 3.68
CA GLU A 31 14.86 -24.79 3.18
C GLU A 31 14.63 -23.44 3.89
N GLN A 32 13.38 -23.06 4.12
CA GLN A 32 13.02 -21.83 4.82
C GLN A 32 13.38 -21.91 6.30
N ARG A 33 13.17 -23.06 6.94
CA ARG A 33 13.63 -23.32 8.31
C ARG A 33 15.15 -23.17 8.42
N ASP A 34 15.89 -23.77 7.50
CA ASP A 34 17.35 -23.73 7.51
C ASP A 34 17.88 -22.33 7.22
N PHE A 35 17.19 -21.58 6.34
CA PHE A 35 17.47 -20.17 6.07
C PHE A 35 17.17 -19.28 7.30
N LEU A 36 16.15 -19.59 8.10
CA LEU A 36 15.85 -18.88 9.34
C LEU A 36 17.03 -18.91 10.32
N GLY A 37 17.83 -19.99 10.32
CA GLY A 37 19.06 -20.07 11.11
C GLY A 37 20.19 -19.18 10.60
N LYS A 38 20.17 -18.83 9.32
CA LYS A 38 21.16 -17.98 8.63
C LYS A 38 20.64 -16.57 8.38
N CYS A 39 19.43 -16.25 8.85
CA CYS A 39 18.78 -14.98 8.60
C CYS A 39 19.64 -13.82 9.13
N GLU A 40 19.88 -12.82 8.29
CA GLU A 40 20.70 -11.66 8.65
C GLU A 40 19.95 -10.75 9.63
N THR A 41 20.70 -9.99 10.44
CA THR A 41 20.11 -8.96 11.29
C THR A 41 19.41 -7.92 10.42
N GLY A 42 18.16 -7.59 10.78
CA GLY A 42 17.32 -6.72 9.96
C GLY A 42 16.48 -7.50 8.93
N ARG A 43 16.52 -8.83 8.91
CA ARG A 43 15.57 -9.67 8.18
C ARG A 43 14.70 -10.50 9.13
N ALA A 44 13.51 -10.85 8.67
CA ALA A 44 12.59 -11.71 9.41
C ALA A 44 11.75 -12.58 8.45
N ALA A 45 11.38 -13.76 8.91
CA ALA A 45 10.27 -14.51 8.33
C ALA A 45 8.95 -13.97 8.87
N ILE A 46 7.95 -13.84 8.01
CA ILE A 46 6.59 -13.45 8.35
C ILE A 46 5.59 -14.47 7.82
N PHE A 47 4.59 -14.78 8.64
CA PHE A 47 3.47 -15.63 8.27
C PHE A 47 2.17 -14.98 8.73
N TYR A 48 1.20 -14.92 7.82
CA TYR A 48 -0.15 -14.42 8.09
C TYR A 48 -1.14 -15.56 7.93
N THR A 49 -2.13 -15.63 8.82
CA THR A 49 -3.28 -16.53 8.64
C THR A 49 -3.99 -16.20 7.34
N GLY A 50 -3.92 -17.12 6.37
CA GLY A 50 -4.43 -16.94 5.00
C GLY A 50 -3.35 -17.07 3.92
N LEU A 51 -2.06 -16.99 4.27
CA LEU A 51 -0.97 -17.36 3.37
C LEU A 51 -0.72 -18.87 3.40
N GLN A 52 -0.26 -19.40 2.27
CA GLN A 52 0.08 -20.81 2.15
C GLN A 52 1.43 -21.15 2.80
N LYS A 53 2.35 -20.18 2.88
CA LYS A 53 3.73 -20.33 3.41
C LYS A 53 4.27 -19.03 3.98
N ALA A 54 5.28 -19.13 4.84
CA ALA A 54 6.04 -17.98 5.33
C ALA A 54 6.82 -17.28 4.20
N THR A 55 7.04 -15.98 4.33
CA THR A 55 7.85 -15.14 3.42
C THR A 55 8.93 -14.41 4.21
N PHE A 56 10.07 -14.09 3.60
CA PHE A 56 11.12 -13.30 4.24
C PHE A 56 11.06 -11.84 3.81
N ILE A 57 11.22 -10.93 4.77
CA ILE A 57 11.19 -9.48 4.55
C ILE A 57 12.41 -8.81 5.17
N ASP A 58 12.80 -7.68 4.60
CA ASP A 58 13.69 -6.71 5.25
C ASP A 58 12.86 -5.87 6.24
N VAL A 59 13.31 -5.82 7.49
CA VAL A 59 12.70 -5.06 8.58
C VAL A 59 13.29 -3.65 8.58
N PRO A 60 12.47 -2.60 8.43
CA PRO A 60 12.97 -1.24 8.38
C PRO A 60 13.65 -0.85 9.70
N VAL A 61 14.76 -0.13 9.60
CA VAL A 61 15.51 0.36 10.76
C VAL A 61 14.68 1.41 11.49
N TYR A 62 14.32 1.12 12.74
CA TYR A 62 13.47 1.98 13.56
C TYR A 62 14.22 3.09 14.32
N LYS A 63 15.55 3.03 14.39
CA LYS A 63 16.35 4.03 15.11
C LYS A 63 16.59 5.26 14.23
N ASP A 64 16.37 6.44 14.78
CA ASP A 64 16.76 7.71 14.16
C ASP A 64 18.27 7.69 13.84
N PRO A 65 18.71 8.28 12.71
CA PRO A 65 20.12 8.44 12.43
C PRO A 65 20.76 9.25 13.56
N ALA A 66 21.88 8.74 14.11
CA ALA A 66 22.60 9.43 15.16
C ALA A 66 22.95 10.85 14.69
N PRO A 67 22.66 11.91 15.48
CA PRO A 67 23.00 13.27 15.09
C PRO A 67 24.51 13.41 14.89
N PRO A 68 24.96 14.21 13.90
CA PRO A 68 26.35 14.21 13.40
C PRO A 68 27.39 14.81 14.37
N THR A 69 27.02 15.16 15.61
CA THR A 69 27.91 15.85 16.55
C THR A 69 27.73 15.34 17.97
N TYR A 70 28.24 14.14 18.29
CA TYR A 70 28.43 13.75 19.69
C TYR A 70 29.67 12.87 19.83
N GLU A 71 30.83 13.53 20.01
CA GLU A 71 32.04 12.91 20.57
C GLU A 71 31.86 12.78 22.08
N GLY A 72 31.34 11.65 22.52
CA GLY A 72 31.17 11.38 23.94
C GLY A 72 30.84 9.92 24.17
N LYS A 73 31.22 9.39 25.34
CA LYS A 73 31.12 7.98 25.77
C LYS A 73 29.72 7.32 25.64
N SER A 74 28.70 8.02 25.15
CA SER A 74 27.33 7.55 24.90
C SER A 74 27.11 6.92 23.51
N SER A 75 28.13 6.86 22.64
CA SER A 75 28.03 6.10 21.39
C SER A 75 27.76 4.60 21.62
N ILE A 76 28.17 4.07 22.77
CA ILE A 76 27.85 2.71 23.21
C ILE A 76 26.42 2.63 23.80
N GLU A 77 25.93 3.67 24.46
CA GLU A 77 24.59 3.68 25.08
C GLU A 77 23.46 3.63 24.03
N ASN A 78 23.67 4.22 22.85
CA ASN A 78 22.70 4.11 21.74
C ASN A 78 22.70 2.73 21.05
N CYS A 79 23.75 1.92 21.25
CA CYS A 79 23.78 0.54 20.77
C CYS A 79 22.92 -0.39 21.63
N TYR A 80 22.71 -0.09 22.92
CA TYR A 80 22.07 -0.98 23.90
C TYR A 80 20.74 -0.48 24.49
N ARG A 81 20.05 0.51 23.87
CA ARG A 81 18.64 0.82 24.21
C ARG A 81 17.64 -0.26 23.74
N GLY A 82 17.86 -1.49 24.17
CA GLY A 82 16.96 -2.64 23.99
C GLY A 82 16.75 -3.44 25.25
N PHE A 83 17.61 -3.31 26.27
CA PHE A 83 17.47 -3.96 27.58
C PHE A 83 18.18 -3.09 28.62
N ASP A 84 17.55 -2.00 29.06
CA ASP A 84 17.91 -1.42 30.35
C ASP A 84 17.26 -2.28 31.43
N GLU A 85 18.07 -2.83 32.35
CA GLU A 85 17.63 -3.62 33.51
C GLU A 85 16.78 -2.83 34.51
N ASN A 86 16.57 -1.54 34.28
CA ASN A 86 15.50 -0.82 34.94
C ASN A 86 14.19 -1.19 34.26
N PHE A 87 13.36 -1.98 34.96
CA PHE A 87 11.90 -2.02 34.81
C PHE A 87 11.33 -0.60 34.98
N SER A 88 11.63 0.26 34.02
CA SER A 88 11.24 1.65 34.00
C SER A 88 9.82 1.64 33.52
N ARG A 89 8.90 1.55 34.50
CA ARG A 89 7.47 1.84 34.41
C ARG A 89 6.83 1.20 33.17
N GLN A 90 6.07 0.12 33.35
CA GLN A 90 5.12 -0.32 32.32
C GLN A 90 4.43 0.93 31.78
N GLN A 91 4.73 1.29 30.53
CA GLN A 91 4.17 2.47 29.92
C GLN A 91 2.66 2.28 29.97
N SER A 92 1.96 3.21 30.59
CA SER A 92 0.51 3.14 30.65
C SER A 92 -0.04 3.15 29.22
N ASP A 93 -1.19 2.52 29.02
CA ASP A 93 -1.86 2.50 27.71
C ASP A 93 -2.02 3.90 27.11
N GLU A 94 -2.13 4.93 27.96
CA GLU A 94 -2.21 6.32 27.53
C GLU A 94 -0.87 6.86 27.01
N GLU A 95 0.24 6.51 27.62
CA GLU A 95 1.58 6.88 27.14
C GLU A 95 1.89 6.17 25.82
N VAL A 96 1.53 4.89 25.70
CA VAL A 96 1.64 4.14 24.45
C VAL A 96 0.75 4.76 23.38
N ARG A 97 -0.47 5.20 23.72
CA ARG A 97 -1.40 5.86 22.79
C ARG A 97 -0.88 7.23 22.32
N VAL A 98 -0.31 8.03 23.23
CA VAL A 98 0.34 9.31 22.92
C VAL A 98 1.61 9.11 22.08
N TYR A 99 2.31 7.99 22.28
CA TYR A 99 3.47 7.65 21.46
C TYR A 99 3.06 7.20 20.06
N MET A 100 2.09 6.29 19.96
CA MET A 100 1.53 5.78 18.71
C MET A 100 0.88 6.90 17.87
N SER A 101 0.30 7.94 18.48
CA SER A 101 -0.27 9.08 17.75
C SER A 101 0.78 9.97 17.06
N ARG A 102 2.05 9.89 17.47
CA ARG A 102 3.18 10.58 16.80
C ARG A 102 3.57 9.90 15.50
N PHE A 103 3.46 8.58 15.47
CA PHE A 103 3.52 7.77 14.26
C PHE A 103 2.12 7.73 13.67
N GLY A 104 1.61 8.90 13.28
CA GLY A 104 0.27 9.02 12.72
C GLY A 104 0.04 7.86 11.76
N VAL A 105 -1.04 7.10 12.02
CA VAL A 105 -1.49 5.98 11.17
C VAL A 105 -1.12 6.37 9.76
N VAL A 106 -0.23 5.61 9.12
CA VAL A 106 0.04 5.80 7.69
C VAL A 106 -1.31 5.54 7.07
N LYS A 107 -2.13 6.58 6.95
CA LYS A 107 -3.37 6.59 6.22
C LYS A 107 -2.86 6.23 4.85
N GLY A 108 -3.00 4.96 4.48
CA GLY A 108 -2.58 4.49 3.17
C GLY A 108 -3.16 5.50 2.22
N LYS A 109 -2.30 6.13 1.39
CA LYS A 109 -2.64 7.30 0.56
C LYS A 109 -4.13 7.28 0.25
N MET A 110 -4.87 8.19 0.90
CA MET A 110 -6.31 8.24 0.72
C MET A 110 -6.52 8.59 -0.74
N ILE A 111 -6.92 7.60 -1.53
CA ILE A 111 -7.57 7.90 -2.79
C ILE A 111 -8.85 8.60 -2.38
N ASN A 112 -9.12 9.76 -2.97
CA ASN A 112 -10.41 10.43 -2.82
C ASN A 112 -11.46 9.64 -3.63
N CYS A 113 -11.66 8.37 -3.26
CA CYS A 113 -12.58 7.46 -3.90
C CYS A 113 -13.97 7.72 -3.31
N PHE A 114 -14.76 8.51 -4.02
CA PHE A 114 -16.13 8.88 -3.61
C PHE A 114 -17.10 7.67 -3.52
N LEU A 115 -16.69 6.47 -3.95
CA LEU A 115 -17.56 5.28 -3.96
C LEU A 115 -17.51 4.47 -2.69
N CYS A 116 -16.46 4.65 -1.91
CA CYS A 116 -16.15 3.76 -0.82
C CYS A 116 -16.08 4.58 0.44
N THR A 117 -17.05 4.41 1.33
CA THR A 117 -16.76 4.52 2.76
C THR A 117 -15.63 3.54 3.08
N ASP A 118 -14.67 3.97 3.90
CA ASP A 118 -13.48 3.16 4.26
C ASP A 118 -13.88 1.72 4.66
N PRO A 119 -13.22 0.66 4.13
CA PRO A 119 -12.15 0.62 3.12
C PRO A 119 -12.65 0.32 1.70
N CYS A 120 -12.03 0.93 0.68
CA CYS A 120 -12.41 0.72 -0.72
C CYS A 120 -11.81 -0.56 -1.32
N GLU A 121 -12.67 -1.44 -1.82
CA GLU A 121 -12.28 -2.72 -2.46
C GLU A 121 -11.36 -2.52 -3.67
N TYR A 122 -11.61 -1.47 -4.46
CA TYR A 122 -10.85 -1.19 -5.69
C TYR A 122 -9.59 -0.34 -5.48
N ARG A 123 -9.23 -0.03 -4.23
CA ARG A 123 -8.17 0.94 -3.91
C ARG A 123 -6.83 0.55 -4.51
N ASP A 124 -6.37 -0.67 -4.22
CA ASP A 124 -5.01 -1.08 -4.57
C ASP A 124 -4.86 -1.29 -6.08
N ASP A 125 -5.91 -1.80 -6.73
CA ASP A 125 -5.97 -1.91 -8.19
C ASP A 125 -5.93 -0.55 -8.88
N ILE A 126 -6.69 0.44 -8.37
CA ILE A 126 -6.65 1.81 -8.91
C ILE A 126 -5.25 2.42 -8.77
N LEU A 127 -4.59 2.24 -7.61
CA LEU A 127 -3.24 2.78 -7.38
C LEU A 127 -2.20 2.15 -8.30
N ARG A 128 -2.28 0.84 -8.52
CA ARG A 128 -1.40 0.10 -9.42
C ARG A 128 -1.60 0.56 -10.87
N LEU A 129 -2.85 0.51 -11.35
CA LEU A 129 -3.19 0.91 -12.71
C LEU A 129 -2.80 2.36 -12.98
N ALA A 130 -3.09 3.29 -12.06
CA ALA A 130 -2.73 4.70 -12.22
C ALA A 130 -1.22 4.95 -12.26
N GLU A 131 -0.40 4.07 -11.69
CA GLU A 131 1.06 4.18 -11.81
C GLU A 131 1.56 3.64 -13.15
N GLU A 132 1.00 2.53 -13.61
CA GLU A 132 1.38 1.85 -14.87
C GLU A 132 0.96 2.63 -16.12
N SER A 133 -0.21 3.28 -16.10
CA SER A 133 -0.82 3.91 -17.28
C SER A 133 -0.68 5.44 -17.34
N LYS A 134 0.02 6.06 -16.37
CA LYS A 134 0.09 7.52 -16.23
C LYS A 134 0.59 8.23 -17.49
N ASP A 135 1.57 7.65 -18.18
CA ASP A 135 2.19 8.27 -19.36
C ASP A 135 1.24 8.23 -20.56
N GLU A 136 0.63 7.08 -20.81
CA GLU A 136 -0.38 6.89 -21.86
C GLU A 136 -1.61 7.79 -21.62
N PHE A 137 -2.07 7.88 -20.37
CA PHE A 137 -3.15 8.79 -19.98
C PHE A 137 -2.79 10.25 -20.24
N ASN A 138 -1.58 10.68 -19.89
CA ASN A 138 -1.13 12.06 -20.08
C ASN A 138 -1.05 12.44 -21.57
N GLU A 139 -0.61 11.52 -22.43
CA GLU A 139 -0.59 11.73 -23.88
C GLU A 139 -2.00 11.82 -24.47
N ALA A 140 -2.91 10.93 -24.08
CA ALA A 140 -4.30 10.98 -24.46
C ALA A 140 -4.98 12.28 -23.99
N TRP A 141 -4.67 12.72 -22.77
CA TRP A 141 -5.19 13.98 -22.21
C TRP A 141 -4.67 15.22 -22.95
N LYS A 142 -3.38 15.25 -23.30
CA LYS A 142 -2.80 16.33 -24.13
C LYS A 142 -3.47 16.38 -25.51
N SER A 143 -3.73 15.22 -26.11
CA SER A 143 -4.44 15.10 -27.38
C SER A 143 -5.88 15.61 -27.28
N PHE A 144 -6.59 15.24 -26.21
CA PHE A 144 -7.92 15.77 -25.90
C PHE A 144 -7.92 17.30 -25.75
N LYS A 145 -6.92 17.89 -25.08
CA LYS A 145 -6.79 19.34 -24.93
C LYS A 145 -6.61 20.05 -26.28
N LYS A 146 -5.78 19.51 -27.18
CA LYS A 146 -5.47 20.10 -28.48
C LYS A 146 -6.55 19.87 -29.55
N ALA A 147 -7.46 18.91 -29.34
CA ALA A 147 -8.45 18.55 -30.34
C ALA A 147 -9.50 19.64 -30.62
N LYS A 148 -9.83 19.82 -31.91
CA LYS A 148 -10.92 20.68 -32.39
C LYS A 148 -12.30 20.09 -32.06
N ASN A 149 -12.46 18.77 -32.20
CA ASN A 149 -13.69 18.06 -31.84
C ASN A 149 -13.56 17.44 -30.45
N LYS A 150 -14.15 18.10 -29.45
CA LYS A 150 -14.11 17.66 -28.05
C LYS A 150 -14.91 16.39 -27.80
N THR A 151 -15.99 16.18 -28.54
CA THR A 151 -16.88 15.02 -28.35
C THR A 151 -16.20 13.71 -28.75
N GLU A 152 -15.57 13.66 -29.92
CA GLU A 152 -14.88 12.45 -30.38
C GLU A 152 -13.60 12.17 -29.58
N SER A 153 -12.88 13.23 -29.21
CA SER A 153 -11.68 13.08 -28.39
C SER A 153 -11.99 12.61 -26.97
N MET A 154 -13.16 12.97 -26.42
CA MET A 154 -13.63 12.45 -25.14
C MET A 154 -13.93 10.95 -25.22
N LYS A 155 -14.51 10.47 -26.33
CA LYS A 155 -14.74 9.03 -26.54
C LYS A 155 -13.44 8.25 -26.64
N ASN A 156 -12.42 8.79 -27.31
CA ASN A 156 -11.11 8.14 -27.38
C ASN A 156 -10.44 8.04 -26.00
N LEU A 157 -10.54 9.11 -25.19
CA LEU A 157 -10.08 9.07 -23.81
C LEU A 157 -10.88 8.05 -22.98
N ALA A 158 -12.19 7.97 -23.20
CA ALA A 158 -13.05 7.01 -22.52
C ALA A 158 -12.70 5.56 -22.85
N ARG A 159 -12.48 5.23 -24.14
CA ARG A 159 -12.02 3.91 -24.57
C ARG A 159 -10.70 3.52 -23.93
N LEU A 160 -9.74 4.45 -23.85
CA LEU A 160 -8.47 4.20 -23.16
C LEU A 160 -8.70 3.86 -21.68
N ILE A 161 -9.51 4.67 -20.98
CA ILE A 161 -9.79 4.45 -19.56
C ILE A 161 -10.49 3.10 -19.35
N LEU A 162 -11.49 2.76 -20.16
CA LEU A 162 -12.20 1.48 -20.07
C LEU A 162 -11.27 0.29 -20.35
N LYS A 163 -10.39 0.41 -21.34
CA LYS A 163 -9.37 -0.60 -21.66
C LYS A 163 -8.40 -0.83 -20.51
N VAL A 164 -7.88 0.24 -19.90
CA VAL A 164 -6.92 0.15 -18.78
C VAL A 164 -7.58 -0.43 -17.53
N THR A 165 -8.83 -0.07 -17.28
CA THR A 165 -9.58 -0.54 -16.11
C THR A 165 -10.26 -1.89 -16.32
N ASN A 166 -10.21 -2.44 -17.54
CA ASN A 166 -10.90 -3.66 -17.94
C ASN A 166 -12.40 -3.68 -17.58
N ILE A 167 -13.07 -2.54 -17.78
CA ILE A 167 -14.48 -2.37 -17.43
C ILE A 167 -15.34 -2.55 -18.68
N GLU A 168 -16.12 -3.62 -18.69
CA GLU A 168 -17.13 -3.90 -19.74
C GLU A 168 -18.56 -3.63 -19.23
N GLU A 169 -18.78 -3.66 -17.92
CA GLU A 169 -20.11 -3.49 -17.33
C GLU A 169 -20.39 -2.07 -16.85
N GLU A 170 -21.63 -1.61 -17.07
CA GLU A 170 -22.11 -0.29 -16.63
C GLU A 170 -22.00 -0.10 -15.11
N LYS A 171 -22.12 -1.18 -14.33
CA LYS A 171 -22.04 -1.16 -12.86
C LYS A 171 -20.65 -0.75 -12.35
N SER A 172 -19.61 -0.97 -13.16
CA SER A 172 -18.22 -0.69 -12.79
C SER A 172 -17.74 0.68 -13.28
N LEU A 173 -18.55 1.47 -14.00
CA LEU A 173 -18.20 2.82 -14.48
C LEU A 173 -17.73 3.78 -13.39
N TYR A 174 -18.14 3.53 -12.16
CA TYR A 174 -17.68 4.31 -11.05
C TYR A 174 -16.19 4.05 -10.73
N MET A 175 -15.70 2.82 -10.86
CA MET A 175 -14.27 2.52 -10.75
C MET A 175 -13.46 3.29 -11.81
N ALA A 176 -13.96 3.36 -13.04
CA ALA A 176 -13.35 4.17 -14.11
C ALA A 176 -13.25 5.66 -13.73
N TRP A 177 -14.28 6.21 -13.09
CA TRP A 177 -14.26 7.59 -12.59
C TRP A 177 -13.19 7.78 -11.49
N CYS A 178 -13.10 6.87 -10.53
CA CYS A 178 -12.12 6.95 -9.45
C CYS A 178 -10.69 6.79 -9.94
N TYR A 179 -10.45 5.87 -10.87
CA TYR A 179 -9.17 5.77 -11.59
C TYR A 179 -8.84 7.07 -12.33
N THR A 180 -9.80 7.66 -13.04
CA THR A 180 -9.59 8.92 -13.80
C THR A 180 -9.18 10.07 -12.87
N GLN A 181 -9.79 10.18 -11.70
CA GLN A 181 -9.43 11.20 -10.70
C GLN A 181 -8.01 10.98 -10.16
N GLU A 182 -7.65 9.74 -9.84
CA GLU A 182 -6.34 9.41 -9.29
C GLU A 182 -5.21 9.65 -10.32
N VAL A 183 -5.38 9.18 -11.56
CA VAL A 183 -4.37 9.39 -12.61
C VAL A 183 -4.28 10.87 -13.00
N ALA A 184 -5.40 11.62 -13.00
CA ALA A 184 -5.40 13.06 -13.24
C ALA A 184 -4.63 13.81 -12.14
N TYR A 185 -4.83 13.44 -10.87
CA TYR A 185 -4.08 13.98 -9.74
C TYR A 185 -2.58 13.76 -9.90
N ARG A 186 -2.15 12.54 -10.25
CA ARG A 186 -0.73 12.21 -10.49
C ARG A 186 -0.14 12.98 -11.66
N CYS A 187 -0.93 13.20 -12.71
CA CYS A 187 -0.52 13.99 -13.88
C CYS A 187 -0.59 15.51 -13.64
N ARG A 188 -0.91 15.97 -12.42
CA ARG A 188 -1.11 17.40 -12.07
C ARG A 188 -2.15 18.08 -12.97
N ILE A 189 -3.16 17.33 -13.38
CA ILE A 189 -4.32 17.84 -14.12
C ILE A 189 -5.34 18.30 -13.07
N ASN A 190 -5.82 19.54 -13.17
CA ASN A 190 -6.85 20.05 -12.27
C ASN A 190 -8.02 19.06 -12.20
N ALA A 191 -8.36 18.66 -10.97
CA ALA A 191 -9.36 17.64 -10.69
C ALA A 191 -10.67 17.95 -11.45
N LEU A 192 -11.23 16.93 -12.11
CA LEU A 192 -12.53 17.06 -12.75
C LEU A 192 -13.56 17.31 -11.66
N ASN A 193 -14.13 18.52 -11.62
CA ASN A 193 -15.16 18.89 -10.65
C ASN A 193 -16.29 17.84 -10.60
N GLN A 194 -16.87 17.65 -9.42
CA GLN A 194 -17.97 16.69 -9.20
C GLN A 194 -19.17 16.94 -10.13
N SER A 195 -19.40 18.18 -10.54
CA SER A 195 -20.42 18.55 -11.53
C SER A 195 -20.24 17.84 -12.88
N HIS A 196 -19.02 17.41 -13.22
CA HIS A 196 -18.72 16.70 -14.46
C HIS A 196 -18.89 15.18 -14.34
N LYS A 197 -19.10 14.62 -13.14
CA LYS A 197 -19.26 13.17 -12.93
C LYS A 197 -20.43 12.60 -13.73
N ASN A 198 -21.59 13.24 -13.69
CA ASN A 198 -22.78 12.75 -14.39
C ASN A 198 -22.62 12.83 -15.91
N SER A 199 -21.96 13.88 -16.40
CA SER A 199 -21.63 14.04 -17.82
C SER A 199 -20.61 12.99 -18.29
N PHE A 200 -19.61 12.70 -17.45
CA PHE A 200 -18.61 11.66 -17.66
C PHE A 200 -19.29 10.28 -17.75
N ILE A 201 -20.07 9.90 -16.73
CA ILE A 201 -20.77 8.62 -16.70
C ILE A 201 -21.67 8.48 -17.92
N LYS A 202 -22.44 9.52 -18.29
CA LYS A 202 -23.28 9.50 -19.49
C LYS A 202 -22.47 9.27 -20.77
N SER A 203 -21.34 9.98 -20.93
CA SER A 203 -20.47 9.83 -22.10
C SER A 203 -19.84 8.45 -22.19
N PHE A 204 -19.50 7.84 -21.05
CA PHE A 204 -18.92 6.49 -20.99
C PHE A 204 -19.94 5.40 -21.24
N LYS A 205 -21.19 5.57 -20.76
CA LYS A 205 -22.31 4.70 -21.12
C LYS A 205 -22.55 4.66 -22.62
N GLU A 206 -22.48 5.82 -23.29
CA GLU A 206 -22.61 5.87 -24.74
C GLU A 206 -21.50 5.14 -25.51
N VAL A 207 -20.32 4.95 -24.90
CA VAL A 207 -19.22 4.17 -25.48
C VAL A 207 -19.46 2.67 -25.25
N ILE A 208 -19.82 2.26 -24.03
CA ILE A 208 -20.11 0.86 -23.71
C ILE A 208 -21.33 0.33 -24.50
N CYS A 209 -22.39 1.13 -24.67
CA CYS A 209 -23.59 0.68 -25.38
C CYS A 209 -23.48 0.69 -26.92
N LYS A 210 -22.36 1.17 -27.49
CA LYS A 210 -22.15 1.27 -28.94
C LYS A 210 -21.04 0.37 -29.49
N GLU A 211 -20.32 -0.31 -28.61
CA GLU A 211 -19.44 -1.44 -28.94
C GLU A 211 -20.19 -2.76 -28.73
#